data_AF-A0A1Y2F2C7-F1
#
_entry.id   AF-A0A1Y2F2C7-F1
#
_cell.length_a   1.000
_cell.length_b   1.000
_cell.length_c   1.000
_cell.angle_alpha   90.00
_cell.angle_beta   90.00
_cell.angle_gamma   90.00
#
_symmetry.space_group_name_H-M   'P 1'
#
loop_
_entity.id
_entity.type
_entity.pdbx_description
1 polymer ?
#
loop_
_entity_poly.entity_id
_entity_poly.type
_entity_poly.pdbx_seq_one_letter_code
_entity_poly.pdbx_strand_id
1 'polypeptide(L)'
;MKFIVDTGRNKIDVFETFGATKTWCNFMGTTFGENPKANPDPISMTLLDAFMWIKTLGEADGTSTCERVDPICFLEDSLSKSFRC
;
A
#
# COMPACT_ATOMS: atom_id res chain seq x y z
N MET A 1 8.16 -21.85 8.70
CA MET A 1 7.95 -20.39 8.64
C MET A 1 6.63 -20.12 7.94
N LYS A 2 5.85 -19.18 8.43
CA LYS A 2 4.54 -18.81 7.89
C LYS A 2 4.46 -17.29 7.71
N PHE A 3 3.59 -16.85 6.81
CA PHE A 3 3.49 -15.44 6.43
C PHE A 3 2.06 -14.94 6.47
N ILE A 4 1.93 -13.64 6.72
CA ILE A 4 0.75 -12.86 6.39
C ILE A 4 1.14 -11.88 5.29
N VAL A 5 0.19 -11.53 4.42
CA VAL A 5 0.42 -10.59 3.31
C VAL A 5 -0.59 -9.46 3.39
N ASP A 6 -0.10 -8.22 3.32
CA ASP A 6 -0.95 -7.04 3.26
C ASP A 6 -1.58 -6.91 1.85
N THR A 7 -2.90 -6.94 1.79
CA THR A 7 -3.69 -6.78 0.56
C THR A 7 -4.52 -5.50 0.56
N GLY A 8 -4.27 -4.58 1.50
CA GLY A 8 -5.09 -3.38 1.66
C GLY A 8 -5.12 -2.50 0.41
N ARG A 9 -3.99 -2.35 -0.28
CA ARG A 9 -3.82 -1.38 -1.39
C ARG A 9 -3.36 -2.01 -2.71
N ASN A 10 -3.58 -3.31 -2.92
CA ASN A 10 -2.97 -4.06 -4.03
C ASN A 10 -3.96 -4.56 -5.11
N LYS A 11 -5.19 -4.03 -5.18
CA LYS A 11 -6.19 -4.50 -6.16
C LYS A 11 -5.78 -4.27 -7.61
N ILE A 12 -5.17 -3.12 -7.86
CA ILE A 12 -4.70 -2.70 -9.16
C ILE A 12 -3.24 -3.10 -9.26
N ASP A 13 -2.87 -3.81 -10.33
CA ASP A 13 -1.47 -4.08 -10.62
C ASP A 13 -0.80 -2.77 -11.05
N VAL A 14 0.13 -2.31 -10.21
CA VAL A 14 0.90 -1.09 -10.40
C VAL A 14 2.38 -1.40 -10.52
N PHE A 15 2.79 -2.65 -10.77
CA PHE A 15 4.19 -3.06 -10.72
C PHE A 15 5.09 -2.21 -11.63
N GLU A 16 4.67 -1.96 -12.87
CA GLU A 16 5.44 -1.15 -13.82
C GLU A 16 5.48 0.34 -13.43
N THR A 17 4.32 0.92 -13.09
CA THR A 17 4.22 2.34 -12.74
C THR A 17 4.91 2.65 -11.41
N PHE A 18 4.69 1.84 -10.38
CA PHE A 18 5.42 1.90 -9.12
C PHE A 18 6.92 1.64 -9.32
N GLY A 19 7.30 0.74 -10.24
CA GLY A 19 8.71 0.43 -10.52
C GLY A 19 9.51 1.63 -11.05
N ALA A 20 8.86 2.56 -11.75
CA ALA A 20 9.50 3.74 -12.33
C ALA A 20 9.95 4.76 -11.28
N THR A 21 9.14 4.98 -10.23
CA THR A 21 9.34 6.04 -9.22
C THR A 21 9.63 5.49 -7.83
N LYS A 22 9.11 4.30 -7.53
CA LYS A 22 9.07 3.65 -6.21
C LYS A 22 8.36 4.52 -5.16
N THR A 23 7.35 5.28 -5.58
CA THR A 23 6.57 6.16 -4.73
C THR A 23 5.71 5.37 -3.76
N TRP A 24 6.28 5.02 -2.60
CA TRP A 24 5.57 4.30 -1.54
C TRP A 24 4.56 5.18 -0.79
N CYS A 25 4.74 6.50 -0.85
CA CYS A 25 3.92 7.45 -0.13
C CYS A 25 2.68 7.85 -0.94
N ASN A 26 1.48 7.59 -0.42
CA ASN A 26 0.21 8.07 -0.97
C ASN A 26 0.02 7.79 -2.48
N PHE A 27 0.52 6.65 -2.98
CA PHE A 27 0.50 6.32 -4.41
C PHE A 27 -0.90 6.40 -5.01
N MET A 28 -1.04 7.16 -6.08
CA MET A 28 -2.31 7.36 -6.78
C MET A 28 -2.72 6.13 -7.58
N GLY A 29 -4.03 5.91 -7.70
CA GLY A 29 -4.57 4.83 -8.53
C GLY A 29 -4.57 3.45 -7.87
N THR A 30 -4.23 3.33 -6.58
CA THR A 30 -4.47 2.10 -5.80
C THR A 30 -5.92 2.03 -5.32
N THR A 31 -6.42 0.81 -5.15
CA THR A 31 -7.75 0.54 -4.56
C THR A 31 -7.71 -0.70 -3.67
N PHE A 32 -8.81 -0.96 -2.95
CA PHE A 32 -8.89 -2.01 -1.95
C PHE A 32 -8.76 -3.40 -2.56
N GLY A 33 -7.73 -4.14 -2.14
CA GLY A 33 -7.46 -5.50 -2.59
C GLY A 33 -8.35 -6.54 -1.92
N GLU A 34 -7.87 -7.78 -1.87
CA GLU A 34 -8.62 -8.88 -1.27
C GLU A 34 -8.89 -8.59 0.21
N ASN A 35 -10.12 -8.87 0.67
CA ASN A 35 -10.47 -8.68 2.08
C ASN A 35 -9.62 -9.61 2.99
N PRO A 36 -9.41 -9.24 4.26
CA PRO A 36 -8.74 -10.11 5.21
C PRO A 36 -9.39 -11.50 5.27
N LYS A 37 -8.57 -12.54 5.05
CA LYS A 37 -9.03 -13.93 4.94
C LYS A 37 -7.96 -14.88 5.46
N ALA A 38 -8.32 -15.75 6.40
CA ALA A 38 -7.45 -16.82 6.86
C ALA A 38 -7.37 -17.96 5.83
N ASN A 39 -6.19 -18.57 5.72
CA ASN A 39 -5.87 -19.70 4.85
C ASN A 39 -6.45 -19.55 3.43
N PRO A 40 -6.05 -18.50 2.68
CA PRO A 40 -6.73 -18.11 1.44
C PRO A 40 -6.59 -19.14 0.31
N ASP A 41 -5.46 -19.84 0.24
CA ASP A 41 -5.19 -20.94 -0.69
C ASP A 41 -4.29 -22.01 -0.04
N PRO A 42 -4.89 -23.04 0.60
CA PRO A 42 -4.13 -24.08 1.29
C PRO A 42 -3.34 -25.02 0.37
N ILE A 43 -3.62 -25.02 -0.94
CA ILE A 43 -3.01 -25.97 -1.89
C ILE A 43 -1.81 -25.31 -2.54
N SER A 44 -1.98 -24.11 -3.10
CA SER A 44 -0.93 -23.41 -3.84
C SER A 44 -0.11 -22.46 -2.97
N MET A 45 -0.67 -21.98 -1.85
CA MET A 45 -0.02 -21.02 -0.95
C MET A 45 0.14 -21.60 0.46
N THR A 46 0.79 -22.77 0.56
CA THR A 46 0.95 -23.54 1.82
C THR A 46 1.70 -22.78 2.94
N LEU A 47 2.44 -21.72 2.61
CA LEU A 47 3.16 -20.88 3.58
C LEU A 47 2.38 -19.62 4.00
N LEU A 48 1.26 -19.31 3.34
CA LEU A 48 0.44 -18.13 3.61
C LEU A 48 -0.67 -18.45 4.61
N ASP A 49 -0.57 -17.86 5.80
CA ASP A 49 -1.56 -18.04 6.86
C ASP A 49 -2.78 -17.13 6.66
N ALA A 50 -2.60 -15.89 6.21
CA ALA A 50 -3.70 -14.97 5.98
C ALA A 50 -3.38 -13.81 5.03
N PHE A 51 -4.40 -13.32 4.34
CA PHE A 51 -4.45 -11.94 3.88
C PHE A 51 -4.91 -11.04 5.01
N MET A 52 -4.28 -9.88 5.14
CA MET A 52 -4.63 -8.86 6.14
C MET A 52 -4.58 -7.48 5.51
N TRP A 53 -5.24 -6.51 6.12
CA TRP A 53 -5.02 -5.09 5.83
C TRP A 53 -4.22 -4.53 7.00
N ILE A 54 -2.90 -4.39 6.81
CA ILE A 54 -1.99 -3.98 7.87
C ILE A 54 -1.87 -2.45 7.86
N LYS A 55 -1.58 -1.86 6.70
CA LYS A 55 -1.70 -0.41 6.53
C LYS A 55 -3.18 -0.04 6.47
N THR A 56 -3.62 0.75 7.45
CA THR A 56 -4.99 1.28 7.48
C THR A 56 -5.27 2.10 6.24
N LEU A 57 -6.38 1.80 5.60
CA LEU A 57 -6.82 2.44 4.37
C LEU A 57 -7.32 3.87 4.67
N GLY A 58 -6.89 4.82 3.84
CA GLY A 58 -7.25 6.24 4.00
C GLY A 58 -6.42 7.01 5.03
N GLU A 59 -5.65 6.33 5.87
CA GLU A 59 -4.63 7.00 6.69
C GLU A 59 -3.41 7.34 5.82
N ALA A 60 -3.05 8.63 5.79
CA ALA A 60 -1.91 9.09 5.00
C ALA A 60 -0.62 8.36 5.39
N ASP A 61 0.26 8.14 4.41
CA ASP A 61 1.60 7.57 4.64
C ASP A 61 2.58 8.62 5.16
N GLY A 62 2.41 9.86 4.70
CA GLY A 62 3.27 10.99 5.03
C GLY A 62 2.73 12.30 4.44
N THR A 63 3.44 13.38 4.75
CA THR A 63 3.08 14.73 4.30
C THR A 63 4.01 15.20 3.18
N SER A 64 3.44 15.86 2.18
CA SER A 64 4.15 16.59 1.13
C SER A 64 4.45 18.05 1.53
N THR A 65 4.01 18.47 2.73
CA THR A 65 4.14 19.82 3.28
C THR A 65 4.52 19.77 4.77
N CYS A 66 4.64 20.93 5.44
CA CYS A 66 4.94 21.04 6.88
C CYS A 66 6.37 20.56 7.27
N GLU A 67 6.62 20.47 8.58
CA GLU A 67 7.95 20.23 9.17
C GLU A 67 8.48 18.80 9.00
N ARG A 68 7.62 17.81 8.72
CA ARG A 68 7.99 16.38 8.56
C ARG A 68 7.85 15.90 7.12
N VAL A 69 8.14 16.77 6.16
CA VAL A 69 8.06 16.43 4.73
C VAL A 69 9.03 15.30 4.37
N ASP A 70 8.54 14.32 3.62
CA ASP A 70 9.36 13.31 2.96
C ASP A 70 9.38 13.59 1.45
N PRO A 71 10.56 13.65 0.79
CA PRO A 71 10.64 13.90 -0.66
C PRO A 71 9.84 12.90 -1.52
N ILE A 72 9.66 11.66 -1.07
CA ILE A 72 8.88 10.65 -1.81
C ILE A 72 7.40 11.03 -1.86
N CYS A 73 6.89 11.70 -0.83
CA CYS A 73 5.51 12.18 -0.81
C CYS A 73 5.25 13.34 -1.79
N PHE A 74 6.29 13.91 -2.41
CA PHE A 74 6.21 14.99 -3.39
C PHE A 74 6.30 14.52 -4.85
N LEU A 75 6.51 13.22 -5.10
CA LEU A 75 6.59 12.68 -6.45
C LEU A 75 5.26 12.81 -7.21
N GLU A 76 5.33 12.86 -8.54
CA GLU A 76 4.19 13.18 -9.41
C GLU A 76 3.02 12.19 -9.30
N ASP A 77 3.31 10.96 -8.88
CA ASP A 77 2.37 9.87 -8.65
C ASP A 77 1.97 9.69 -7.17
N SER A 78 2.40 10.60 -6.28
CA SER A 78 1.91 10.74 -4.90
C SER A 78 0.73 11.70 -4.85
N LEU A 79 -0.31 11.34 -4.11
CA LEU A 79 -1.45 12.22 -3.88
C LEU A 79 -1.02 13.40 -2.98
N SER A 80 -0.85 14.58 -3.56
CA SER A 80 -0.28 15.76 -2.90
C SER A 80 -1.25 16.58 -2.02
N LYS A 81 -2.45 16.08 -1.73
CA LYS A 81 -3.48 16.83 -0.99
C LYS A 81 -3.21 16.85 0.51
N SER A 82 -2.39 17.80 0.95
CA SER A 82 -2.31 18.38 2.31
C SER A 82 -2.90 17.49 3.41
N PHE A 83 -2.16 16.46 3.81
CA PHE A 83 -2.51 15.66 4.97
C PHE A 83 -1.98 16.35 6.21
N ARG A 84 -2.90 16.84 7.05
CA ARG A 84 -2.72 17.54 8.34
C ARG A 84 -1.27 17.65 8.84
N CYS A 85 -0.77 18.88 8.90
CA CYS A 85 -0.20 19.34 10.16
C CYS A 85 -1.37 19.56 11.16
#